data_AF-A0A962UF49-F1
#
_entry.id   AF-A0A962UF49-F1
#
_cell.length_a   1.000
_cell.length_b   1.000
_cell.length_c   1.000
_cell.angle_alpha   90.00
_cell.angle_beta   90.00
_cell.angle_gamma   90.00
#
_symmetry.space_group_name_H-M   'P 1'
#
loop_
_entity.id
_entity.type
_entity.pdbx_description
1 polymer ?
#
loop_
_entity_poly.entity_id
_entity_poly.type
_entity_poly.pdbx_seq_one_letter_code
_entity_poly.pdbx_strand_id
1 'polypeptide(L)'
;MQYDRILIVKDIVIAVAAFIGMRLGFLNFWNEKQKQKVKLKVTPKAVFGKGRNADGREFVLTTLNEFNEKKSQGIFCVEVLNLSNFPVVIDEVGFFAKKAKNRMTIANPILGDGGSWPKN
;
A
#
# COMPACT_ATOMS: atom_id res chain seq x y z
N MET A 1 -22.26 -57.52 -5.80
CA MET A 1 -20.82 -57.42 -6.08
C MET A 1 -20.44 -56.35 -7.10
N GLN A 2 -21.02 -56.31 -8.32
CA GLN A 2 -20.67 -55.25 -9.30
C GLN A 2 -21.27 -53.87 -8.96
N TYR A 3 -22.47 -53.83 -8.38
CA TYR A 3 -23.10 -52.58 -7.90
C TYR A 3 -22.32 -51.93 -6.75
N ASP A 4 -21.78 -52.72 -5.81
CA ASP A 4 -21.01 -52.20 -4.67
C ASP A 4 -19.72 -51.50 -5.12
N ARG A 5 -19.04 -52.04 -6.15
CA ARG A 5 -17.84 -51.40 -6.71
C ARG A 5 -18.16 -50.05 -7.37
N ILE A 6 -19.30 -49.95 -8.05
CA ILE A 6 -19.74 -48.69 -8.69
C ILE A 6 -20.04 -47.63 -7.64
N LEU A 7 -20.68 -48.01 -6.53
CA LEU A 7 -20.93 -47.10 -5.40
C LEU A 7 -19.64 -46.61 -4.76
N ILE A 8 -18.68 -47.50 -4.50
CA ILE A 8 -17.37 -47.14 -3.93
C ILE A 8 -16.60 -46.18 -4.83
N VAL A 9 -16.55 -46.44 -6.15
CA VAL A 9 -15.86 -45.55 -7.09
C VAL A 9 -16.53 -44.17 -7.13
N LYS A 10 -17.87 -44.13 -7.14
CA LYS A 10 -18.62 -42.87 -7.10
C LYS A 10 -18.30 -42.06 -5.84
N ASP A 11 -18.27 -42.69 -4.68
CA ASP A 11 -17.98 -42.02 -3.41
C ASP A 11 -16.56 -41.46 -3.38
N ILE A 12 -15.58 -42.20 -3.92
CA ILE A 12 -14.20 -41.72 -4.06
C ILE A 12 -14.13 -40.50 -4.97
N VAL A 13 -14.80 -40.55 -6.14
CA VAL A 13 -14.80 -39.42 -7.09
C VAL A 13 -15.44 -38.19 -6.47
N ILE A 14 -16.56 -38.35 -5.77
CA ILE A 14 -17.24 -37.24 -5.07
C ILE A 14 -16.35 -36.66 -3.97
N ALA A 15 -15.70 -37.51 -3.16
CA ALA A 15 -14.82 -37.07 -2.09
C ALA A 15 -13.63 -36.26 -2.63
N VAL A 16 -13.01 -36.72 -3.72
CA VAL A 16 -11.89 -36.03 -4.37
C VAL A 16 -12.35 -34.69 -4.96
N ALA A 17 -13.48 -34.68 -5.68
CA ALA A 17 -14.04 -33.46 -6.25
C ALA A 17 -14.38 -32.42 -5.16
N ALA A 18 -15.00 -32.85 -4.06
CA ALA A 18 -15.31 -32.00 -2.92
C ALA A 18 -14.05 -31.42 -2.28
N PHE A 19 -13.00 -32.21 -2.10
CA PHE A 19 -11.75 -31.76 -1.51
C PHE A 19 -11.03 -30.73 -2.37
N ILE A 20 -10.97 -30.95 -3.70
CA ILE A 20 -10.40 -29.99 -4.64
C ILE A 20 -11.20 -28.69 -4.64
N GLY A 21 -12.53 -28.78 -4.71
CA GLY A 21 -13.41 -27.62 -4.66
C GLY A 21 -13.23 -26.80 -3.38
N MET A 22 -13.14 -27.47 -2.23
CA MET A 22 -12.88 -26.83 -0.94
C MET A 22 -11.52 -26.11 -0.93
N ARG A 23 -10.47 -26.77 -1.44
CA ARG A 23 -9.12 -26.18 -1.49
C ARG A 23 -9.09 -24.94 -2.38
N LEU A 24 -9.68 -25.00 -3.56
CA LEU A 24 -9.77 -23.86 -4.48
C LEU A 24 -10.60 -22.73 -3.88
N GLY A 25 -11.74 -23.05 -3.25
CA GLY A 25 -12.57 -22.08 -2.54
C GLY A 25 -11.80 -21.33 -1.46
N PHE A 26 -11.02 -22.07 -0.65
CA PHE A 26 -10.19 -21.46 0.40
C PHE A 26 -9.09 -20.55 -0.16
N LEU A 27 -8.38 -20.98 -1.21
CA LEU A 27 -7.35 -20.19 -1.86
C LEU A 27 -7.91 -18.90 -2.47
N ASN A 28 -9.04 -18.99 -3.17
CA ASN A 28 -9.73 -17.84 -3.75
C ASN A 28 -10.22 -16.88 -2.66
N PHE A 29 -10.82 -17.41 -1.59
CA PHE A 29 -11.26 -16.60 -0.46
C PHE A 29 -10.11 -15.83 0.19
N TRP A 30 -8.96 -16.48 0.40
CA TRP A 30 -7.81 -15.83 1.00
C TRP A 30 -7.25 -14.72 0.12
N ASN A 31 -7.14 -14.97 -1.19
CA ASN A 31 -6.68 -13.98 -2.15
C ASN A 31 -7.62 -12.76 -2.19
N GLU A 32 -8.93 -13.00 -2.25
CA GLU A 32 -9.93 -11.94 -2.29
C GLU A 32 -9.92 -11.10 -1.00
N LYS A 33 -9.81 -11.77 0.17
CA LYS A 33 -9.68 -11.09 1.45
C LYS A 33 -8.40 -10.22 1.55
N GLN A 34 -7.32 -10.59 0.88
CA GLN A 34 -6.08 -9.79 0.87
C GLN A 34 -6.15 -8.59 -0.08
N LYS A 35 -7.02 -8.63 -1.11
CA LYS A 35 -7.27 -7.48 -1.98
C LYS A 35 -8.02 -6.37 -1.26
N GLN A 36 -8.92 -6.71 -0.33
CA GLN A 36 -9.71 -5.74 0.44
C GLN A 36 -8.93 -4.95 1.51
N LYS A 37 -7.62 -5.20 1.67
CA LYS A 37 -6.79 -4.50 2.64
C LYS A 37 -6.16 -3.25 2.03
N VAL A 38 -6.16 -2.17 2.81
CA VAL A 38 -5.37 -0.97 2.52
C VAL A 38 -3.89 -1.32 2.66
N LYS A 39 -3.11 -1.07 1.60
CA LYS A 39 -1.66 -1.30 1.54
C LYS A 39 -1.01 0.01 1.13
N LEU A 40 -0.36 0.68 2.08
CA LEU A 40 0.39 1.91 1.82
C LEU A 40 1.88 1.65 2.02
N LYS A 41 2.70 2.17 1.11
CA LYS A 41 4.15 2.28 1.31
C LYS A 41 4.46 3.73 1.65
N VAL A 42 4.99 3.95 2.86
CA VAL A 42 5.38 5.27 3.35
C VAL A 42 6.89 5.33 3.41
N THR A 43 7.50 6.28 2.69
CA THR A 43 8.96 6.46 2.66
C THR A 43 9.31 7.89 3.04
N PRO A 44 10.01 8.11 4.17
CA PRO A 44 10.50 9.44 4.53
C PRO A 44 11.68 9.82 3.62
N LYS A 45 11.63 11.02 3.05
CA LYS A 45 12.64 11.57 2.15
C LYS A 45 13.14 12.93 2.66
N ALA A 46 14.39 13.23 2.37
CA ALA A 46 14.99 14.53 2.66
C ALA A 46 15.01 15.36 1.36
N VAL A 47 14.57 16.61 1.46
CA VAL A 47 14.68 17.59 0.36
C VAL A 47 16.06 18.24 0.43
N PHE A 48 16.81 18.17 -0.67
CA PHE A 48 18.16 18.74 -0.73
C PHE A 48 18.32 19.83 -1.79
N GLY A 49 17.27 20.11 -2.57
CA GLY A 49 17.28 21.20 -3.53
C GLY A 49 15.89 21.45 -4.12
N LYS A 50 15.72 22.66 -4.67
CA LYS A 50 14.56 23.05 -5.46
C LYS A 50 15.05 23.63 -6.78
N GLY A 51 14.35 23.35 -7.86
CA GLY A 51 14.65 23.90 -9.19
C GLY A 51 13.37 24.30 -9.90
N ARG A 52 13.52 25.01 -11.02
CA ARG A 52 12.44 25.29 -11.96
C ARG A 52 12.78 24.65 -13.29
N ASN A 53 11.82 23.91 -13.85
CA ASN A 53 11.92 23.42 -15.22
C ASN A 53 11.79 24.59 -16.20
N ALA A 54 12.18 24.36 -17.45
CA ALA A 54 12.00 25.31 -18.55
C ALA A 54 10.53 25.76 -18.71
N ASP A 55 9.59 24.91 -18.31
CA ASP A 55 8.15 25.17 -18.31
C ASP A 55 7.66 25.99 -17.09
N GLY A 56 8.57 26.49 -16.25
CA GLY A 56 8.26 27.29 -15.06
C GLY A 56 7.75 26.48 -13.85
N ARG A 57 7.56 25.16 -13.98
CA ARG A 57 7.15 24.29 -12.86
C ARG A 57 8.28 24.07 -11.87
N GLU A 58 7.99 24.25 -10.58
CA GLU A 58 8.94 23.96 -9.52
C GLU A 58 9.03 22.44 -9.29
N PHE A 59 10.25 21.92 -9.21
CA PHE A 59 10.50 20.54 -8.81
C PHE A 59 11.38 20.52 -7.56
N VAL A 60 11.18 19.50 -6.74
CA VAL A 60 11.90 19.29 -5.50
C VAL A 60 12.79 18.07 -5.67
N LEU A 61 14.08 18.23 -5.40
CA LEU A 61 15.04 17.14 -5.41
C LEU A 61 15.01 16.45 -4.04
N THR A 62 14.57 15.20 -4.05
CA THR A 62 14.45 14.36 -2.86
C THR A 62 15.43 13.20 -2.92
N THR A 63 15.87 12.72 -1.75
CA THR A 63 16.58 11.44 -1.66
C THR A 63 15.72 10.29 -2.20
N LEU A 64 16.33 9.32 -2.87
CA LEU A 64 15.60 8.28 -3.61
C LEU A 64 14.79 7.35 -2.70
N ASN A 65 15.44 6.75 -1.69
CA ASN A 65 14.87 5.65 -0.91
C ASN A 65 15.04 5.79 0.61
N GLU A 66 15.67 6.86 1.09
CA GLU A 66 15.95 7.01 2.53
C GLU A 66 16.02 8.48 2.93
N PHE A 67 15.74 8.75 4.20
CA PHE A 67 15.98 10.07 4.78
C PHE A 67 17.49 10.22 5.04
N ASN A 68 18.12 11.25 4.46
CA ASN A 68 19.52 11.57 4.70
C ASN A 68 19.64 12.97 5.30
N GLU A 69 19.90 13.03 6.60
CA GLU A 69 20.01 14.29 7.35
C GLU A 69 21.12 15.19 6.81
N LYS A 70 22.27 14.63 6.42
CA LYS A 70 23.42 15.40 5.91
C LYS A 70 23.16 16.12 4.60
N LYS A 71 22.16 15.65 3.84
CA LYS A 71 21.74 16.26 2.57
C LYS A 71 20.50 17.14 2.74
N SER A 72 19.82 17.08 3.89
CA SER A 72 18.57 17.79 4.10
C SER A 72 18.78 19.29 4.24
N GLN A 73 17.98 20.09 3.54
CA GLN A 73 17.88 21.55 3.73
C GLN A 73 16.86 21.93 4.82
N GLY A 74 16.59 21.04 5.78
CA GLY A 74 15.60 21.26 6.84
C GLY A 74 14.15 21.12 6.40
N ILE A 75 13.90 20.62 5.18
CA ILE A 75 12.56 20.34 4.66
C ILE A 75 12.34 18.82 4.64
N PHE A 76 11.30 18.39 5.34
CA PHE A 76 10.87 17.00 5.38
C PHE A 76 9.94 16.68 4.23
N CYS A 77 10.11 15.51 3.63
CA CYS A 77 9.21 14.97 2.62
C CYS A 77 8.74 13.58 3.05
N VAL A 78 7.47 13.28 2.80
CA VAL A 78 6.89 11.95 2.99
C VAL A 78 6.30 11.53 1.66
N GLU A 79 6.81 10.43 1.12
CA GLU A 79 6.20 9.78 -0.03
C GLU A 79 5.23 8.72 0.46
N VAL A 80 3.98 8.82 0.04
CA VAL A 80 2.96 7.79 0.30
C VAL A 80 2.50 7.22 -1.04
N LEU A 81 2.69 5.92 -1.22
CA LEU A 81 2.25 5.18 -2.39
C LEU A 81 1.11 4.24 -2.00
N ASN A 82 -0.03 4.39 -2.68
CA ASN A 82 -1.12 3.43 -2.58
C ASN A 82 -0.79 2.18 -3.40
N LEU A 83 -0.65 1.04 -2.72
CA LEU A 83 -0.43 -0.28 -3.32
C LEU A 83 -1.71 -1.13 -3.33
N SER A 84 -2.83 -0.59 -2.85
CA SER A 84 -4.14 -1.23 -2.97
C SER A 84 -4.67 -1.12 -4.40
N ASN A 85 -5.61 -2.01 -4.73
CA ASN A 85 -6.33 -1.99 -6.01
C ASN A 85 -7.57 -1.07 -5.99
N PHE A 86 -7.71 -0.23 -4.96
CA PHE A 86 -8.81 0.73 -4.81
C PHE A 86 -8.27 2.08 -4.32
N PRO A 87 -8.96 3.21 -4.61
CA PRO A 87 -8.56 4.53 -4.14
C PRO A 87 -8.56 4.61 -2.61
N VAL A 88 -7.58 5.33 -2.05
CA VAL A 88 -7.45 5.55 -0.60
C VAL A 88 -7.30 7.04 -0.37
N VAL A 89 -8.13 7.58 0.51
CA VAL A 89 -8.06 8.97 0.99
C VAL A 89 -7.04 9.05 2.12
N ILE A 90 -6.17 10.05 2.07
CA ILE A 90 -5.20 10.30 3.14
C ILE A 90 -5.56 11.61 3.82
N ASP A 91 -6.06 11.50 5.05
CA ASP A 91 -6.47 12.67 5.85
C ASP A 91 -5.29 13.34 6.54
N GLU A 92 -4.31 12.55 6.99
CA GLU A 92 -3.17 13.02 7.79
C GLU A 92 -1.89 12.28 7.40
N VAL A 93 -0.80 13.03 7.26
CA VAL A 93 0.57 12.51 7.19
C VAL A 93 1.44 13.21 8.20
N GLY A 94 2.46 12.51 8.70
CA GLY A 94 3.27 13.03 9.79
C GLY A 94 4.46 12.15 10.14
N PHE A 95 5.16 12.53 11.20
CA PHE A 95 6.29 11.82 11.73
C PHE A 95 5.99 11.33 13.15
N PHE A 96 6.42 10.10 13.43
CA PHE A 96 6.42 9.59 14.80
C PHE A 96 7.74 9.93 15.48
N ALA A 97 7.70 10.76 16.51
CA ALA A 97 8.87 11.07 17.33
C ALA A 97 8.78 10.30 18.66
N LYS A 98 9.72 9.38 18.89
CA LYS A 98 9.73 8.42 20.03
C LYS A 98 9.57 9.07 21.42
N LYS A 99 9.98 10.33 21.58
CA LYS A 99 9.91 11.09 22.86
C LYS A 99 8.80 12.15 22.90
N ALA A 100 8.08 12.34 21.79
CA ALA A 100 7.00 13.32 21.75
C ALA A 100 5.72 12.71 22.32
N LYS A 101 5.06 13.43 23.24
CA LYS A 101 3.72 13.07 23.72
C LYS A 101 2.64 13.32 22.66
N ASN A 102 2.93 14.18 21.69
CA ASN A 102 2.02 14.60 20.63
C ASN A 102 2.48 14.06 19.27
N ARG A 103 1.53 13.77 18.38
CA ARG A 103 1.82 13.40 16.99
C ARG A 103 2.34 14.63 16.24
N MET A 104 3.42 14.49 15.49
CA MET A 104 3.85 15.55 14.57
C MET A 104 3.13 15.35 13.25
N THR A 105 2.19 16.23 12.94
CA THR A 105 1.37 16.18 11.73
C THR A 105 1.83 17.26 10.75
N ILE A 106 1.77 16.96 9.46
CA ILE A 106 2.02 17.94 8.39
C ILE A 106 0.66 18.51 8.02
N ALA A 107 0.32 19.66 8.60
CA ALA A 107 -1.02 20.26 8.44
C ALA A 107 -1.27 20.86 7.05
N ASN A 108 -0.22 21.35 6.37
CA ASN A 108 -0.32 21.97 5.05
C ASN A 108 0.85 21.51 4.15
N PRO A 109 0.77 20.30 3.58
CA PRO A 109 1.83 19.78 2.73
C PRO A 109 1.83 20.49 1.37
N ILE A 110 3.03 20.70 0.82
CA ILE A 110 3.19 21.03 -0.60
C ILE A 110 3.14 19.71 -1.37
N LEU A 111 2.10 19.50 -2.18
CA LEU A 111 1.97 18.30 -3.00
C LEU A 111 2.75 18.44 -4.30
N GLY A 112 3.34 17.34 -4.78
CA GLY A 112 4.14 17.33 -6.00
C GLY A 112 3.35 17.67 -7.27
N ASP A 113 2.03 17.55 -7.23
CA ASP A 113 1.11 17.91 -8.31
C ASP A 113 0.47 19.31 -8.13
N GLY A 114 0.78 20.01 -7.03
CA GLY A 114 0.18 21.31 -6.69
C GLY A 114 -1.31 21.23 -6.29
N GLY A 115 -1.84 20.04 -6.02
CA GLY A 115 -3.23 19.85 -5.61
C GLY A 115 -3.52 20.28 -4.17
N SER A 116 -4.80 20.20 -3.77
CA SER A 116 -5.25 20.44 -2.41
C SER A 116 -5.05 19.23 -1.49
N TRP A 117 -4.91 19.50 -0.20
CA TRP A 117 -4.91 18.52 0.88
C TRP A 117 -6.19 18.69 1.73
N PRO A 118 -6.83 17.61 2.23
CA PRO A 118 -6.54 16.19 2.01
C PRO A 118 -6.83 15.71 0.58
N LYS A 119 -6.26 14.55 0.23
CA LYS A 119 -6.43 13.93 -1.09
C LYS A 119 -7.60 12.95 -1.07
N ASN A 120 -8.71 13.34 -1.71
CA ASN A 120 -9.89 12.50 -1.96
C ASN A 120 -9.72 11.62 -3.20
#